data_AF-A0AAX3WD85-F1
#
_entry.id   AF-A0AAX3WD85-F1
#
_cell.length_a   1.000
_cell.length_b   1.000
_cell.length_c   1.000
_cell.angle_alpha   90.00
_cell.angle_beta   90.00
_cell.angle_gamma   90.00
#
_symmetry.space_group_name_H-M   'P 1'
#
loop_
_entity.id
_entity.type
_entity.pdbx_description
1 polymer ?
#
loop_
_entity_poly.entity_id
_entity_poly.type
_entity_poly.pdbx_seq_one_letter_code
_entity_poly.pdbx_strand_id
1 'polypeptide(L)'
;MRPEDFDDIIAEQAAQQQVLLMALRRIAALTRAAGQDPTAISKRWKLVGHAATDRAHFTVAAGHDAAVRMEAKARIDEIIEIGFQ
;
A
#
# COMPACT_ATOMS: atom_id res chain seq x y z
N MET A 1 7.13 22.49 15.52
CA MET A 1 7.22 21.02 15.58
C MET A 1 8.53 20.71 16.28
N ARG A 2 8.49 20.06 17.44
CA ARG A 2 9.66 19.67 18.22
C ARG A 2 10.18 18.33 17.70
N PRO A 3 11.48 18.00 17.86
CA PRO A 3 12.05 16.73 17.41
C PRO A 3 11.28 15.48 17.89
N GLU A 4 10.84 15.50 19.15
CA GLU A 4 10.02 14.45 19.76
C GLU A 4 8.66 14.23 19.07
N ASP A 5 8.07 15.27 18.48
CA ASP A 5 6.82 15.14 17.72
C ASP A 5 7.05 14.34 16.41
N PHE A 6 8.29 14.27 15.89
CA PHE A 6 8.62 13.47 14.70
C PHE A 6 8.77 11.98 15.00
N ASP A 7 9.35 11.63 16.16
CA ASP A 7 9.50 10.25 16.58
C ASP A 7 8.14 9.57 16.79
N ASP A 8 7.18 10.30 17.39
CA ASP A 8 5.80 9.84 17.56
C ASP A 8 5.10 9.61 16.21
N ILE A 9 5.28 10.53 15.24
CA ILE A 9 4.71 10.39 13.89
C ILE A 9 5.30 9.17 13.17
N ILE A 10 6.62 8.96 13.27
CA ILE A 10 7.28 7.80 12.66
C ILE A 10 6.77 6.49 13.28
N ALA A 11 6.66 6.45 14.61
CA ALA A 11 6.12 5.29 15.32
C ALA A 11 4.67 4.99 14.91
N GLU A 12 3.84 6.03 14.78
CA GLU A 12 2.46 5.89 14.32
C GLU A 12 2.40 5.36 12.88
N GLN A 13 3.19 5.92 11.96
CA GLN A 13 3.23 5.45 10.57
C GLN A 13 3.69 3.99 10.47
N ALA A 14 4.68 3.58 11.26
CA ALA A 14 5.13 2.19 11.32
C ALA A 14 4.02 1.26 11.84
N ALA A 15 3.29 1.67 12.88
CA ALA A 15 2.15 0.92 13.41
C ALA A 15 1.02 0.78 12.39
N GLN A 16 0.66 1.86 11.69
CA GLN A 16 -0.35 1.85 10.63
C GLN A 16 0.05 0.91 9.48
N GLN A 17 1.32 0.95 9.05
CA GLN A 17 1.83 0.05 8.03
C GLN A 17 1.74 -1.42 8.48
N GLN A 18 2.08 -1.71 9.74
CA GLN A 18 2.01 -3.06 10.29
C GLN A 18 0.57 -3.59 10.34
N VAL A 19 -0.39 -2.77 10.76
CA VAL A 19 -1.83 -3.12 10.77
C VAL A 19 -2.31 -3.46 9.36
N LEU A 20 -1.94 -2.66 8.36
CA LEU A 20 -2.28 -2.93 6.97
C LEU A 20 -1.71 -4.28 6.51
N LEU A 21 -0.43 -4.54 6.74
CA LEU A 21 0.21 -5.82 6.37
C LEU A 21 -0.46 -7.02 7.04
N MET A 22 -0.83 -6.90 8.32
CA MET A 22 -1.56 -7.95 9.04
C MET A 22 -2.93 -8.22 8.41
N ALA A 23 -3.66 -7.18 8.02
CA ALA A 23 -4.95 -7.31 7.34
C ALA A 23 -4.81 -8.03 5.99
N LEU A 24 -3.82 -7.66 5.18
CA LEU A 24 -3.56 -8.31 3.89
C LEU A 24 -3.22 -9.81 4.06
N ARG A 25 -2.37 -10.15 5.04
CA ARG A 25 -2.03 -11.55 5.34
C ARG A 25 -3.25 -12.35 5.78
N ARG A 26 -4.14 -11.73 6.57
CA ARG A 26 -5.39 -12.36 6.97
C ARG A 26 -6.30 -12.62 5.78
N ILE A 27 -6.39 -11.68 4.84
CA ILE A 27 -7.15 -11.85 3.60
C ILE A 27 -6.58 -13.01 2.79
N ALA A 28 -5.26 -13.06 2.58
CA ALA A 28 -4.61 -14.16 1.88
C ALA A 28 -4.93 -15.53 2.52
N ALA A 29 -4.87 -15.63 3.85
CA ALA A 29 -5.23 -16.85 4.56
C ALA A 29 -6.72 -17.24 4.37
N LEU A 30 -7.64 -16.28 4.40
CA LEU A 30 -9.06 -16.52 4.16
C LEU A 30 -9.33 -16.95 2.71
N THR A 31 -8.62 -16.37 1.75
CA THR A 31 -8.69 -16.77 0.34
C THR A 31 -8.27 -18.22 0.15
N ARG A 32 -7.15 -18.63 0.79
CA ARG A 32 -6.71 -20.04 0.78
C ARG A 32 -7.77 -20.95 1.41
N ALA A 33 -8.34 -20.56 2.55
CA ALA A 33 -9.38 -21.33 3.23
C ALA A 33 -10.66 -21.48 2.38
N ALA A 34 -10.95 -20.52 1.51
CA ALA A 34 -12.04 -20.59 0.54
C ALA A 34 -11.70 -21.38 -0.74
N GLY A 35 -10.51 -21.99 -0.81
CA GLY A 35 -10.06 -22.76 -2.00
C GLY A 35 -9.68 -21.88 -3.19
N GLN A 36 -9.39 -20.60 -2.97
CA GLN A 36 -9.02 -19.65 -4.02
C GLN A 36 -7.51 -19.36 -3.98
N ASP A 37 -6.95 -18.94 -5.12
CA ASP A 37 -5.55 -18.51 -5.23
C ASP A 37 -5.39 -17.04 -4.80
N PRO A 38 -4.64 -16.74 -3.72
CA PRO A 38 -4.36 -15.37 -3.29
C PRO A 38 -3.60 -14.54 -4.33
N THR A 39 -2.85 -15.17 -5.23
CA THR A 39 -2.08 -14.48 -6.28
C THR A 39 -3.02 -13.76 -7.27
N ALA A 40 -4.15 -14.38 -7.61
CA ALA A 40 -5.16 -13.78 -8.46
C ALA A 40 -5.79 -12.53 -7.81
N ILE A 41 -6.02 -12.57 -6.50
CA ILE A 41 -6.53 -11.43 -5.74
C ILE A 41 -5.48 -10.31 -5.68
N SER A 42 -4.23 -10.64 -5.35
CA SER A 42 -3.11 -9.71 -5.32
C SER A 42 -2.98 -8.95 -6.65
N LYS A 43 -3.00 -9.65 -7.78
CA LYS A 43 -2.98 -9.03 -9.13
C LYS A 43 -4.13 -8.06 -9.33
N ARG A 44 -5.36 -8.44 -8.95
CA ARG A 44 -6.54 -7.57 -9.06
C ARG A 44 -6.40 -6.32 -8.19
N TRP A 45 -5.86 -6.46 -6.98
CA TRP A 45 -5.68 -5.36 -6.06
C TRP A 45 -4.61 -4.37 -6.54
N LYS A 46 -3.50 -4.86 -7.11
CA LYS A 46 -2.50 -4.00 -7.77
C LYS A 46 -3.14 -3.15 -8.88
N LEU A 47 -3.94 -3.78 -9.76
CA LEU A 47 -4.66 -3.08 -10.83
C LEU A 47 -5.61 -2.01 -10.30
N VAL A 48 -6.42 -2.34 -9.29
CA VAL A 48 -7.36 -1.38 -8.67
C VAL A 48 -6.61 -0.24 -7.98
N GLY A 49 -5.52 -0.54 -7.29
CA GLY A 49 -4.66 0.45 -6.63
C GLY A 49 -4.01 1.40 -7.63
N HIS A 50 -3.52 0.90 -8.77
CA HIS A 50 -2.96 1.75 -9.84
C HIS A 50 -4.02 2.69 -10.41
N ALA A 51 -5.21 2.17 -10.73
CA ALA A 51 -6.31 2.99 -11.25
C ALA A 51 -6.82 4.02 -10.23
N ALA A 52 -6.80 3.68 -8.93
CA ALA A 52 -7.09 4.63 -7.87
C ALA A 52 -6.03 5.72 -7.79
N THR A 53 -4.75 5.34 -7.88
CA THR A 53 -3.62 6.27 -7.92
C THR A 53 -3.78 7.22 -9.10
N ASP A 54 -4.08 6.72 -10.29
CA ASP A 54 -4.30 7.52 -11.52
C ASP A 54 -5.38 8.60 -11.38
N ARG A 55 -6.40 8.36 -10.55
CA ARG A 55 -7.47 9.34 -10.28
C ARG A 55 -7.15 10.27 -9.11
N ALA A 56 -6.15 9.95 -8.30
CA ALA A 56 -5.78 10.75 -7.15
C ALA A 56 -5.13 12.07 -7.59
N HIS A 57 -5.50 13.14 -6.88
CA HIS A 57 -4.87 14.44 -7.01
C HIS A 57 -3.65 14.50 -6.09
N PHE A 58 -2.48 14.77 -6.67
CA PHE A 58 -1.23 14.93 -5.93
C PHE A 58 -0.87 16.41 -5.82
N THR A 59 -0.65 16.87 -4.59
CA THR A 59 -0.11 18.21 -4.34
C THR A 59 1.41 18.15 -4.38
N VAL A 60 1.97 18.23 -5.58
CA VAL A 60 3.42 18.10 -5.85
C VAL A 60 3.93 19.26 -6.69
N ALA A 61 5.25 19.45 -6.71
CA ALA A 61 5.86 20.48 -7.53
C ALA A 61 5.61 20.24 -9.04
N ALA A 62 5.54 21.33 -9.81
CA ALA A 62 5.34 21.25 -11.25
C ALA A 62 6.41 20.35 -11.90
N GLY A 63 6.00 19.52 -12.85
CA GLY A 63 6.87 18.55 -13.54
C GLY A 63 7.16 17.25 -12.78
N HIS A 64 6.75 17.10 -11.51
CA HIS A 64 7.05 15.92 -10.70
C HIS A 64 5.90 14.90 -10.56
N ASP A 65 4.68 15.23 -11.03
CA ASP A 65 3.50 14.36 -10.88
C ASP A 65 3.74 12.95 -11.41
N ALA A 66 4.33 12.82 -12.60
CA ALA A 66 4.59 11.52 -13.20
C ALA A 66 5.54 10.66 -12.34
N ALA A 67 6.61 11.25 -11.80
CA ALA A 67 7.55 10.54 -10.95
C ALA A 67 6.90 10.08 -9.64
N VAL A 68 6.21 10.99 -8.95
CA VAL A 68 5.53 10.68 -7.68
C VAL A 68 4.43 9.62 -7.88
N ARG A 69 3.72 9.68 -8.99
CA ARG A 69 2.68 8.71 -9.34
C ARG A 69 3.28 7.33 -9.61
N MET A 70 4.40 7.25 -10.31
CA MET A 70 5.13 5.98 -10.51
C MET A 70 5.60 5.39 -9.17
N GLU A 71 6.19 6.21 -8.31
CA GLU A 71 6.67 5.78 -7.01
C GLU A 71 5.52 5.31 -6.09
N ALA A 72 4.40 6.03 -6.10
CA ALA A 72 3.19 5.63 -5.36
C ALA A 72 2.66 4.26 -5.83
N LYS A 73 2.62 4.02 -7.14
CA LYS A 73 2.21 2.71 -7.70
C LYS A 73 3.18 1.61 -7.30
N ALA A 74 4.49 1.85 -7.39
CA ALA A 74 5.50 0.88 -6.96
C ALA A 74 5.33 0.54 -5.48
N ARG A 75 5.08 1.54 -4.63
CA ARG A 75 4.85 1.32 -3.20
C ARG A 75 3.60 0.50 -2.91
N ILE A 76 2.52 0.71 -3.66
CA ILE A 76 1.31 -0.12 -3.58
C ILE A 76 1.64 -1.58 -3.93
N ASP A 77 2.41 -1.79 -4.99
CA ASP A 77 2.80 -3.13 -5.42
C ASP A 77 3.60 -3.87 -4.35
N GLU A 78 4.57 -3.21 -3.72
CA GLU A 78 5.37 -3.75 -2.61
C GLU A 78 4.50 -4.15 -1.41
N ILE A 79 3.61 -3.26 -0.96
CA ILE A 79 2.76 -3.52 0.21
C ILE A 79 1.84 -4.72 -0.06
N ILE A 80 1.23 -4.78 -1.24
CA ILE A 80 0.36 -5.90 -1.62
C ILE A 80 1.17 -7.20 -1.71
N GLU A 81 2.38 -7.15 -2.24
CA GLU A 81 3.24 -8.33 -2.35
C GLU A 81 3.65 -8.87 -0.99
N ILE A 82 4.14 -8.03 -0.09
CA ILE A 82 4.49 -8.41 1.29
C ILE A 82 3.26 -8.93 2.04
N GLY A 83 2.09 -8.32 1.80
CA GLY A 83 0.85 -8.67 2.46
C GLY A 83 0.24 -10.00 2.01
N PHE A 84 0.52 -10.45 0.79
CA PHE A 84 -0.08 -11.67 0.21
C PHE A 84 0.84 -12.89 0.13
N GLN A 85 2.09 -12.79 0.62
CA GLN A 85 2.95 -13.94 0.94
C GLN A 85 2.26 -14.88 1.93
#